data_AF-A0AAD3UEZ6-F1
#
_entry.id   AF-A0AAD3UEZ6-F1
#
_cell.length_a   1.000
_cell.length_b   1.000
_cell.length_c   1.000
_cell.angle_alpha   90.00
_cell.angle_beta   90.00
_cell.angle_gamma   90.00
#
_symmetry.space_group_name_H-M   'P 1'
#
loop_
_entity.id
_entity.type
_entity.pdbx_description
1 polymer ?
#
loop_
_entity_poly.entity_id
_entity_poly.type
_entity_poly.pdbx_seq_one_letter_code
_entity_poly.pdbx_strand_id
1 'polypeptide(L)' 'APGRVYSRQQLMDLVWSGAEESLDRTVDTHIKTIRAKLRERDPHANLILTHRGLGYSLELA' A
#
# COMPACT_ATOMS: atom_id res chain seq x y z
N ALA A 1 8.44 -10.20 -1.26
CA ALA A 1 8.36 -11.21 -0.19
C ALA A 1 7.38 -10.71 0.86
N PRO A 2 6.55 -11.59 1.46
CA PRO A 2 5.67 -11.23 2.58
C PRO A 2 6.49 -10.57 3.69
N GLY A 3 5.92 -9.55 4.34
CA GLY A 3 6.62 -8.75 5.36
C GLY A 3 7.65 -7.73 4.83
N ARG A 4 7.99 -7.74 3.53
CA ARG A 4 8.85 -6.71 2.95
C ARG A 4 8.15 -5.35 2.96
N VAL A 5 8.86 -4.34 3.45
CA VAL A 5 8.42 -2.93 3.37
C VAL A 5 8.77 -2.36 2.01
N TYR A 6 7.79 -1.75 1.35
CA TYR A 6 7.94 -0.96 0.14
C TYR A 6 7.68 0.51 0.46
N SER A 7 8.60 1.39 0.08
CA SER A 7 8.37 2.84 0.16
C SER A 7 7.28 3.28 -0.82
N ARG A 8 6.73 4.48 -0.61
CA ARG A 8 5.76 5.08 -1.55
C ARG A 8 6.34 5.19 -2.95
N GLN A 9 7.59 5.68 -3.05
CA GLN A 9 8.30 5.76 -4.31
C GLN A 9 8.46 4.40 -4.98
N GLN A 10 8.86 3.36 -4.24
CA GLN A 10 8.96 2.01 -4.79
C GLN A 10 7.60 1.48 -5.29
N LEU A 11 6.51 1.75 -4.56
CA LEU A 11 5.16 1.36 -5.01
C LEU A 11 4.73 2.14 -6.26
N MET A 12 5.06 3.43 -6.34
CA MET A 12 4.83 4.24 -7.53
C MET A 12 5.60 3.72 -8.73
N ASP A 13 6.91 3.48 -8.58
CA ASP A 13 7.77 3.01 -9.66
C ASP A 13 7.33 1.63 -10.20
N LEU A 14 6.86 0.74 -9.32
CA LEU A 14 6.44 -0.61 -9.69
C LEU A 14 5.09 -0.67 -10.41
N VAL A 15 4.18 0.25 -10.11
CA VAL A 15 2.78 0.18 -10.59
C VAL A 15 2.48 1.24 -11.65
N TRP A 16 3.14 2.40 -11.58
CA TRP A 16 2.95 3.56 -12.45
C TRP A 16 4.26 3.97 -13.13
N SER A 17 4.94 3.02 -13.79
CA SER A 17 6.14 3.30 -14.58
C SER A 17 5.85 4.40 -15.61
N GLY A 18 6.54 5.54 -15.51
CA GLY A 18 6.39 6.68 -16.43
C GLY A 18 5.37 7.75 -16.01
N ALA A 19 4.81 7.68 -14.79
CA ALA A 19 4.08 8.81 -14.22
C ALA A 19 5.08 9.90 -13.79
N GLU A 20 5.12 11.03 -14.51
CA GLU A 20 6.07 12.14 -14.30
C GLU A 20 5.92 12.85 -12.94
N GLU A 21 4.85 12.60 -12.19
CA GLU A 21 4.66 13.17 -10.85
C GLU A 21 4.27 12.10 -9.83
N SER A 22 5.22 11.80 -8.93
CA SER A 22 4.98 11.00 -7.72
C SER A 22 4.18 11.83 -6.73
N LEU A 23 2.87 11.72 -6.78
CA LEU A 23 2.02 12.16 -5.68
C LEU A 23 2.05 11.05 -4.62
N ASP A 24 2.90 11.17 -3.61
CA ASP A 24 2.93 10.28 -2.43
C ASP A 24 1.52 10.02 -1.86
N ARG A 25 0.65 11.03 -1.97
CA ARG A 25 -0.77 11.01 -1.61
C ARG A 25 -1.61 10.01 -2.41
N THR A 26 -1.22 9.68 -3.64
CA THR A 26 -1.89 8.69 -4.50
C THR A 26 -1.74 7.31 -3.91
N VAL A 27 -0.54 6.90 -3.50
CA VAL A 27 -0.30 5.62 -2.82
C VAL A 27 -1.17 5.49 -1.58
N ASP A 28 -1.16 6.50 -0.71
CA ASP A 28 -1.96 6.51 0.53
C ASP A 28 -3.47 6.32 0.25
N THR A 29 -3.96 6.96 -0.80
CA THR A 29 -5.37 6.89 -1.22
C THR A 29 -5.72 5.50 -1.74
N HIS A 30 -4.86 4.90 -2.56
CA HIS A 30 -5.06 3.52 -3.03
C HIS A 30 -4.99 2.52 -1.87
N ILE A 31 -4.05 2.66 -0.94
CA ILE A 31 -3.96 1.80 0.24
C ILE A 31 -5.23 1.90 1.10
N LYS A 32 -5.76 3.12 1.30
CA LYS A 32 -7.03 3.33 2.02
C LYS A 32 -8.19 2.60 1.32
N THR A 33 -8.31 2.75 0.01
CA THR A 33 -9.38 2.12 -0.79
C THR A 33 -9.27 0.60 -0.78
N ILE A 34 -8.08 0.04 -0.92
CA ILE A 34 -7.85 -1.41 -0.86
C ILE A 34 -8.26 -1.96 0.51
N ARG A 35 -7.83 -1.32 1.61
CA ARG A 35 -8.24 -1.72 2.97
C ARG A 35 -9.76 -1.69 3.16
N ALA A 36 -10.45 -0.70 2.60
CA ALA A 36 -11.91 -0.63 2.66
C ALA A 36 -12.56 -1.83 1.95
N LYS A 37 -12.13 -2.13 0.72
CA LYS A 37 -12.62 -3.29 -0.06
C LYS A 37 -12.33 -4.63 0.61
N LEU A 38 -11.17 -4.76 1.27
CA LEU A 38 -10.86 -5.96 2.04
C LEU A 38 -11.82 -6.12 3.23
N ARG A 39 -12.13 -5.03 3.94
CA ARG A 39 -13.05 -5.01 5.08
C ARG A 39 -14.51 -5.29 4.72
N GLU A 40 -14.92 -4.96 3.50
CA GLU A 40 -16.24 -5.36 2.98
C GLU A 40 -16.40 -6.88 2.88
N ARG A 41 -15.29 -7.62 2.72
CA ARG A 41 -15.28 -9.09 2.62
C ARG A 41 -15.01 -9.76 3.97
N ASP A 42 -14.07 -9.21 4.73
CA ASP A 42 -13.73 -9.66 6.08
C ASP A 42 -13.49 -8.41 6.97
N PRO A 43 -14.41 -8.08 7.89
CA PRO A 43 -14.28 -6.94 8.79
C PRO A 43 -12.99 -6.92 9.62
N HIS A 44 -12.37 -8.09 9.82
CA HIS A 44 -11.13 -8.24 10.59
C HIS A 44 -9.87 -8.19 9.72
N ALA A 45 -10.00 -8.06 8.40
CA ALA A 45 -8.87 -8.01 7.48
C ALA A 45 -7.93 -6.83 7.79
N ASN A 46 -6.69 -7.17 8.16
CA ASN A 46 -5.62 -6.22 8.41
C ASN A 46 -4.31 -6.63 7.71
N LEU A 47 -4.41 -6.94 6.41
CA LEU A 47 -3.30 -7.50 5.64
C LEU A 47 -2.23 -6.48 5.22
N ILE A 48 -2.57 -5.19 5.18
CA ILE A 48 -1.63 -4.13 4.76
C ILE A 48 -1.24 -3.32 5.99
N LEU A 49 0.04 -3.35 6.37
CA LEU A 49 0.58 -2.61 7.50
C LEU A 49 1.21 -1.29 7.06
N THR A 50 1.06 -0.26 7.90
CA THR A 50 1.73 1.03 7.72
C THR A 50 2.97 1.09 8.60
N HIS A 51 4.14 1.26 7.99
CA HIS A 51 5.39 1.57 8.69
C HIS A 51 5.66 3.07 8.55
N ARG A 52 5.38 3.86 9.60
CA ARG A 52 5.50 5.32 9.55
C ARG A 52 6.91 5.74 9.14
N GLY A 53 7.01 6.62 8.14
CA GLY A 53 8.28 7.07 7.57
C GLY A 53 8.96 6.07 6.62
N LEU A 54 8.51 4.82 6.55
CA LEU A 54 9.14 3.78 5.71
C LEU A 54 8.26 3.38 4.52
N GLY A 55 6.95 3.17 4.73
CA GLY A 55 6.02 2.76 3.68
C GLY A 55 5.05 1.68 4.14
N TYR A 56 4.81 0.69 3.27
CA TYR A 56 3.79 -0.34 3.46
C TYR A 56 4.34 -1.75 3.28
N SER A 57 3.79 -2.69 4.03
CA SER A 57 4.06 -4.12 3.85
C SER A 57 2.76 -4.91 3.77
N LEU A 58 2.82 -6.06 3.10
CA LEU A 58 1.77 -7.06 3.12
C LEU A 58 2.11 -8.12 4.17
N GLU A 59 1.23 -8.31 5.14
CA GLU A 59 1.25 -9.43 6.07
C GLU A 59 0.31 -10.50 5.51
N LEU A 60 0.86 -11.66 5.17
CA LEU A 60 0.08 -12.84 4.84
C LEU A 60 -0.09 -13.61 6.15
N ALA A 61 -1.34 -13.70 6.61
CA ALA A 61 -1.73 -14.62 7.67
C ALA A 61 -1.58 -16.07 7.22
#